data_AF-A0A7V9BX86-F1
#
_entry.id   AF-A0A7V9BX86-F1
#
_cell.length_a   1.000
_cell.length_b   1.000
_cell.length_c   1.000
_cell.angle_alpha   90.00
_cell.angle_beta   90.00
_cell.angle_gamma   90.00
#
_symmetry.space_group_name_H-M   'P 1'
#
loop_
_entity.id
_entity.type
_entity.pdbx_description
1 polymer ?
#
loop_
_entity_poly.entity_id
_entity_poly.type
_entity_poly.pdbx_seq_one_letter_code
_entity_poly.pdbx_strand_id
1 'polypeptide(L)'
;MTSTDPPIPPDLDACEVAAHFLAGLGAATVEAVRAEHVAKSNGDCAGCRWQVATHWPCVHSVLAELAAELLARHRQPAARAYAGGRA
;
A
#
# COMPACT_ATOMS: atom_id res chain seq x y z
N MET A 1 -4.44 25.29 1.98
CA MET A 1 -3.96 23.99 2.51
C MET A 1 -3.11 23.36 1.43
N THR A 2 -1.78 23.48 1.52
CA THR A 2 -0.85 22.78 0.63
C THR A 2 -0.77 21.33 1.11
N SER A 3 -1.27 20.40 0.30
CA SER A 3 -1.07 18.96 0.55
C SER A 3 0.43 18.71 0.70
N THR A 4 0.82 18.12 1.83
CA THR A 4 2.19 17.67 2.14
C THR A 4 2.52 16.35 1.45
N ASP A 5 1.64 15.83 0.61
CA ASP A 5 1.86 14.56 -0.04
C ASP A 5 2.88 14.75 -1.16
N PRO A 6 3.94 13.91 -1.20
CA PRO A 6 4.89 13.96 -2.29
C PRO A 6 4.16 13.73 -3.62
N PRO A 7 4.55 14.45 -4.69
CA PRO A 7 3.93 14.27 -6.00
C PRO A 7 4.13 12.83 -6.49
N ILE A 8 3.06 12.26 -7.06
CA ILE A 8 3.08 10.93 -7.65
C ILE A 8 4.03 10.93 -8.87
N PRO A 9 5.05 10.05 -8.92
CA PRO A 9 5.94 9.95 -10.08
C PRO A 9 5.16 9.68 -11.38
N PRO A 10 5.56 10.29 -12.51
CA PRO A 10 4.80 10.23 -13.76
C PRO A 10 4.87 8.89 -14.49
N ASP A 11 5.71 7.96 -14.02
CA ASP A 11 6.01 6.66 -14.62
C ASP A 11 5.41 5.47 -13.86
N LEU A 12 4.59 5.73 -12.83
CA LEU A 12 3.92 4.67 -12.08
C LEU A 12 2.76 4.05 -12.86
N ASP A 13 2.63 2.73 -12.77
CA ASP A 13 1.43 2.05 -13.27
C ASP A 13 0.21 2.31 -12.36
N ALA A 14 -0.99 1.97 -12.85
CA ALA A 14 -2.23 2.23 -12.12
C ALA A 14 -2.30 1.53 -10.75
N CYS A 15 -1.63 0.38 -10.58
CA CYS A 15 -1.58 -0.33 -9.31
C CYS A 15 -0.63 0.38 -8.33
N GLU A 16 0.51 0.86 -8.81
CA GLU A 16 1.46 1.63 -8.01
C GLU A 16 0.84 2.95 -7.53
N VAL A 17 0.16 3.68 -8.41
CA VAL A 17 -0.58 4.91 -8.04
C VAL A 17 -1.62 4.62 -6.95
N ALA A 18 -2.39 3.54 -7.10
CA ALA A 18 -3.40 3.16 -6.12
C ALA A 18 -2.79 2.73 -4.78
N ALA A 19 -1.63 2.05 -4.79
CA ALA A 19 -0.90 1.67 -3.59
C ALA A 19 -0.33 2.90 -2.86
N HIS A 20 0.20 3.88 -3.59
CA HIS A 20 0.65 5.16 -3.02
C HIS A 20 -0.50 5.94 -2.37
N PHE A 21 -1.66 6.02 -3.03
CA PHE A 21 -2.84 6.64 -2.45
C PHE A 21 -3.27 5.92 -1.17
N LEU A 22 -3.37 4.58 -1.19
CA LEU A 22 -3.73 3.78 -0.03
C LEU A 22 -2.74 3.93 1.13
N ALA A 23 -1.43 3.99 0.85
CA ALA A 23 -0.40 4.27 1.84
C ALA A 23 -0.55 5.68 2.44
N GLY A 24 -0.92 6.68 1.64
CA GLY A 24 -1.18 8.06 2.08
C GLY A 24 -2.35 8.18 3.06
N LEU A 25 -3.33 7.27 2.99
CA LEU A 25 -4.43 7.18 3.97
C LEU A 25 -3.97 6.65 5.35
N GLY A 26 -2.73 6.19 5.46
CA GLY A 26 -2.08 5.81 6.71
C GLY A 26 -2.15 4.31 7.03
N ALA A 27 -1.24 3.89 7.91
CA ALA A 27 -1.03 2.47 8.24
C ALA A 27 -2.28 1.77 8.80
N ALA A 28 -3.11 2.46 9.60
CA ALA A 28 -4.34 1.88 10.13
C ALA A 28 -5.32 1.47 9.01
N THR A 29 -5.43 2.30 7.97
CA THR A 29 -6.26 2.02 6.79
C THR A 29 -5.71 0.83 6.01
N VAL A 30 -4.39 0.78 5.79
CA VAL A 30 -3.74 -0.35 5.11
C VAL A 30 -4.00 -1.67 5.85
N GLU A 31 -3.82 -1.68 7.17
CA GLU A 31 -4.06 -2.89 7.98
C GLU A 31 -5.54 -3.30 8.00
N ALA A 32 -6.46 -2.34 8.01
CA ALA A 32 -7.89 -2.63 7.89
C ALA A 32 -8.22 -3.33 6.56
N VAL A 33 -7.68 -2.84 5.44
CA VAL A 33 -7.89 -3.47 4.12
C VAL A 33 -7.31 -4.89 4.11
N ARG A 34 -6.12 -5.11 4.67
CA ARG A 34 -5.51 -6.46 4.78
C ARG A 34 -6.34 -7.41 5.63
N ALA A 35 -6.93 -6.92 6.71
CA ALA A 35 -7.76 -7.72 7.61
C ALA A 35 -9.12 -8.08 6.98
N GLU A 36 -9.71 -7.18 6.20
CA GLU A 36 -11.02 -7.40 5.57
C GLU A 36 -10.92 -8.25 4.29
N HIS A 37 -9.86 -8.07 3.51
CA HIS A 37 -9.62 -8.81 2.27
C HIS A 37 -8.75 -10.03 2.53
N VAL A 38 -9.39 -11.13 2.92
CA VAL A 38 -8.76 -12.45 3.14
C VAL A 38 -9.36 -13.53 2.24
N ALA A 39 -8.64 -14.64 2.06
CA ALA A 39 -9.12 -15.79 1.31
C ALA A 39 -10.23 -16.55 2.07
N LYS A 40 -11.30 -16.91 1.37
CA LYS A 40 -12.31 -17.88 1.81
C LYS A 40 -11.92 -19.30 1.41
N SER A 41 -12.58 -20.29 2.02
CA SER A 41 -12.39 -21.71 1.69
C SER A 41 -12.75 -22.07 0.24
N ASN A 42 -13.59 -21.26 -0.42
CA ASN A 42 -14.00 -21.47 -1.81
C ASN A 42 -13.09 -20.77 -2.85
N GLY A 43 -11.98 -20.15 -2.43
CA GLY A 43 -11.05 -19.45 -3.32
C GLY A 43 -11.42 -18.00 -3.63
N ASP A 44 -12.51 -17.47 -3.06
CA ASP A 44 -12.90 -16.07 -3.22
C ASP A 44 -12.32 -15.17 -2.13
N CYS A 45 -12.28 -13.88 -2.40
CA CYS A 45 -12.03 -12.87 -1.38
C CYS A 45 -13.25 -12.66 -0.46
N ALA A 46 -13.01 -12.54 0.84
CA ALA A 46 -14.03 -12.24 1.83
C ALA A 46 -14.48 -10.77 1.81
N GLY A 47 -13.55 -9.84 1.59
CA GLY A 47 -13.78 -8.39 1.64
C GLY A 47 -14.48 -7.84 0.39
N CYS A 48 -14.34 -8.49 -0.76
CA CYS A 48 -15.05 -8.09 -1.98
C CYS A 48 -16.53 -8.48 -1.88
N ARG A 49 -17.37 -7.54 -1.45
CA ARG A 49 -18.84 -7.74 -1.24
C ARG A 49 -19.68 -7.38 -2.48
N TRP A 50 -19.13 -7.50 -3.68
CA TRP A 50 -19.87 -7.20 -4.90
C TRP A 50 -20.85 -8.32 -5.27
N GLN A 51 -21.78 -8.03 -6.19
CA GLN A 51 -22.74 -8.99 -6.74
C GLN A 51 -22.08 -10.20 -7.43
N VAL A 52 -20.79 -10.09 -7.77
CA VAL A 52 -19.99 -11.14 -8.40
C VAL A 52 -18.87 -11.57 -7.46
N ALA A 53 -18.71 -12.88 -7.28
CA ALA A 53 -17.59 -13.46 -6.55
C ALA A 53 -16.26 -12.98 -7.15
N THR A 54 -15.37 -12.46 -6.30
CA THR A 54 -14.04 -12.04 -6.72
C THR A 54 -13.04 -13.09 -6.26
N HIS A 55 -12.37 -13.72 -7.22
CA HIS A 55 -11.33 -14.71 -6.92
C HIS A 55 -10.19 -14.07 -6.12
N TRP A 56 -9.62 -14.86 -5.21
CA TRP A 56 -8.44 -14.51 -4.45
C TRP A 56 -7.15 -14.81 -5.26
N PRO A 57 -6.11 -13.95 -5.22
CA PRO A 57 -6.04 -12.64 -4.56
C PRO A 57 -6.82 -11.58 -5.32
N CYS A 58 -7.47 -10.68 -4.58
CA CYS A 58 -8.19 -9.56 -5.17
C CYS A 58 -7.29 -8.32 -5.30
N VAL A 59 -7.69 -7.34 -6.13
CA VAL A 59 -6.90 -6.11 -6.30
C VAL A 59 -6.64 -5.38 -4.98
N HIS A 60 -7.63 -5.34 -4.07
CA HIS A 60 -7.47 -4.66 -2.78
C HIS A 60 -6.42 -5.32 -1.88
N SER A 61 -6.31 -6.66 -1.87
CA SER A 61 -5.29 -7.35 -1.08
C SER A 61 -3.89 -7.09 -1.65
N VAL A 62 -3.75 -7.12 -2.99
CA VAL A 62 -2.48 -6.79 -3.65
C VAL A 62 -2.06 -5.35 -3.38
N LEU A 63 -2.99 -4.39 -3.51
CA LEU A 63 -2.72 -2.98 -3.23
C LEU A 63 -2.34 -2.74 -1.76
N ALA A 64 -2.98 -3.45 -0.83
CA ALA A 64 -2.67 -3.29 0.59
C ALA A 64 -1.31 -3.89 0.96
N GLU A 65 -0.88 -4.97 0.31
CA GLU A 65 0.49 -5.48 0.42
C GLU A 65 1.51 -4.47 -0.11
N LEU A 66 1.31 -3.94 -1.31
CA LEU A 66 2.17 -2.90 -1.88
C LEU A 66 2.22 -1.64 -1.01
N ALA A 67 1.07 -1.17 -0.50
CA ALA A 67 1.00 -0.01 0.40
C ALA A 67 1.73 -0.27 1.73
N ALA A 68 1.66 -1.48 2.28
CA ALA A 68 2.40 -1.86 3.48
C ALA A 68 3.92 -1.83 3.25
N GLU A 69 4.38 -2.32 2.09
CA GLU A 69 5.78 -2.20 1.69
C GLU A 69 6.24 -0.75 1.57
N LEU A 70 5.44 0.11 0.93
CA LEU A 70 5.73 1.54 0.80
C LEU A 70 5.86 2.18 2.19
N LEU A 71 4.92 1.93 3.10
CA LEU A 71 4.98 2.42 4.48
C LEU A 71 6.22 1.92 5.22
N ALA A 72 6.61 0.65 5.02
CA ALA A 72 7.82 0.09 5.63
C ALA A 72 9.09 0.78 5.10
N ARG A 73 9.17 1.05 3.79
CA ARG A 73 10.27 1.79 3.16
C ARG A 73 10.35 3.23 3.65
N HIS A 74 9.22 3.92 3.81
CA HIS A 74 9.18 5.30 4.32
C HIS A 74 9.44 5.39 5.84
N ARG A 75 9.16 4.33 6.61
CA ARG A 75 9.48 4.23 8.03
C ARG A 75 10.94 3.91 8.31
N GLN A 76 11.71 3.45 7.33
CA GLN A 76 13.16 3.41 7.50
C GLN A 76 13.63 4.87 7.62
N PRO A 77 14.15 5.33 8.79
CA PRO A 77 14.86 6.59 8.80
C PRO A 77 15.95 6.47 7.75
N ALA A 78 16.24 7.56 7.04
CA ALA A 78 17.36 7.64 6.12
C ALA A 78 18.66 7.32 6.90
N ALA A 79 18.97 6.04 7.09
CA ALA A 79 20.20 5.53 7.68
C ALA A 79 21.32 5.56 6.64
N ARG A 80 21.32 6.61 5.81
CA ARG A 80 22.51 7.22 5.26
C ARG A 80 22.64 8.59 5.89
N ALA A 81 22.89 8.56 7.20
CA ALA A 81 23.73 9.58 7.79
C ALA A 81 24.98 9.67 6.90
N TYR A 82 25.27 10.90 6.52
CA TYR A 82 26.49 11.41 5.95
C TYR A 82 27.74 10.78 6.62
N ALA A 83 28.11 9.57 6.22
CA ALA A 83 29.35 8.91 6.58
C ALA A 83 30.38 9.30 5.52
N GLY A 84 30.87 10.54 5.58
CA GLY A 84 31.81 11.06 4.60
C GLY A 84 32.19 12.52 4.83
N GLY A 85 33.06 12.77 5.80
CA GLY A 85 33.64 14.10 6.02
C GLY A 85 34.51 14.19 7.24
N ARG A 86 35.53 13.33 7.34
CA ARG A 86 36.71 13.56 8.19
C ARG A 86 37.44 14.81 7.69
N ALA A 87 37.76 15.74 8.59
CA ALA A 87 39.10 16.21 8.94
C ALA A 87 39.00 17.48 9.78
#